data_AF-A0A7S3UFX2-F1
#
_entry.id   AF-A0A7S3UFX2-F1
#
_cell.length_a   1.000
_cell.length_b   1.000
_cell.length_c   1.000
_cell.angle_alpha   90.00
_cell.angle_beta   90.00
_cell.angle_gamma   90.00
#
_symmetry.space_group_name_H-M   'P 1'
#
loop_
_entity.id
_entity.type
_entity.pdbx_description
1 polymer ?
#
loop_
_entity_poly.entity_id
_entity_poly.type
_entity_poly.pdbx_seq_one_letter_code
_entity_poly.pdbx_strand_id
1 'polypeptide(L)'
;MFLAKCSRCMFAMRGSSARLRRVPRPMAAPKSGLDLEAEIGRARKLLDEIIDEATQDLFVEETTAEALGEACEFDMGNALEGAVRKRAESLDSVFMNTLSSYIMVVEREGPRQILEILLQIREFAVEAVRENMPSELKWVDTLVRVAKPVERRKLLTFALEKADGAGIDLAAMAQAAGQLIDDMETRPEVGDRKLLVRLCSVRELARDLCTSEVKPVQFPEAQVPRHEASFIKELMSVGGANLKETRQALLSRAFGSDWSGAGGISEQNIRPSRGMVKRGSWEKHEAPDERMKVTVRPGRFMDCLDVFIKQNAESSDGKRMERLKAIRGEALAVLERLSE
;
A
#
# COMPACT_ATOMS: atom_id res chain seq x y z
N MET A 1 21.82 -5.11 64.36
CA MET A 1 22.30 -6.51 64.51
C MET A 1 21.17 -7.40 64.00
N PHE A 2 21.23 -8.14 62.90
CA PHE A 2 22.31 -8.95 62.36
C PHE A 2 22.40 -8.83 60.83
N LEU A 3 23.64 -8.85 60.35
CA LEU A 3 24.06 -8.99 58.96
C LEU A 3 24.20 -10.48 58.61
N ALA A 4 23.82 -10.86 57.38
CA ALA A 4 24.43 -11.96 56.61
C ALA A 4 24.03 -11.72 55.14
N LYS A 5 24.86 -11.17 54.24
CA LYS A 5 26.06 -11.76 53.62
C LYS A 5 25.90 -13.25 53.32
N CYS A 6 25.46 -13.56 52.10
CA CYS A 6 26.05 -14.68 51.37
C CYS A 6 26.41 -14.20 49.96
N SER A 7 27.67 -14.41 49.62
CA SER A 7 28.36 -13.95 48.44
C SER A 7 28.83 -15.20 47.68
N ARG A 8 28.86 -15.09 46.35
CA ARG A 8 29.52 -15.95 45.37
C ARG A 8 28.84 -17.28 45.03
N CYS A 9 28.26 -17.31 43.84
CA CYS A 9 28.78 -18.17 42.77
C CYS A 9 28.89 -17.37 41.48
N MET A 10 30.13 -17.21 41.02
CA MET A 10 30.46 -16.85 39.65
C MET A 10 30.11 -18.04 38.75
N PHE A 11 29.34 -17.81 37.68
CA PHE A 11 29.50 -18.56 36.45
C PHE A 11 29.31 -17.61 35.26
N ALA A 12 30.20 -17.77 34.29
CA ALA A 12 30.51 -16.82 33.24
C ALA A 12 29.52 -16.88 32.06
N MET A 13 29.38 -15.72 31.41
CA MET A 13 29.27 -15.49 29.97
C MET A 13 28.45 -16.48 29.10
N ARG A 14 27.38 -15.97 28.47
CA ARG A 14 27.22 -15.81 27.01
C ARG A 14 25.74 -15.62 26.63
N GLY A 15 25.47 -14.74 25.66
CA GLY A 15 24.16 -14.55 25.01
C GLY A 15 23.44 -13.30 25.52
N SER A 16 22.96 -12.36 24.72
CA SER A 16 22.75 -12.33 23.27
C SER A 16 22.90 -10.89 22.81
N SER A 17 23.77 -10.63 21.83
CA SER A 17 23.67 -9.42 21.02
C SER A 17 22.30 -9.42 20.37
N ALA A 18 21.40 -8.57 20.87
CA ALA A 18 20.20 -8.19 20.16
C ALA A 18 20.64 -7.57 18.82
N ARG A 19 20.54 -8.36 17.75
CA ARG A 19 20.63 -7.83 16.38
C ARG A 19 19.47 -6.87 16.24
N LEU A 20 19.77 -5.57 16.35
CA LEU A 20 18.95 -4.51 15.78
C LEU A 20 18.65 -4.92 14.34
N ARG A 21 17.41 -5.38 14.10
CA ARG A 21 16.88 -5.58 12.76
C ARG A 21 16.96 -4.21 12.09
N ARG A 22 17.82 -4.11 11.08
CA ARG A 22 17.93 -2.91 10.26
C ARG A 22 16.55 -2.66 9.66
N VAL A 23 15.95 -1.55 10.03
CA VAL A 23 14.82 -0.96 9.30
C VAL A 23 15.27 -0.83 7.83
N PRO A 24 14.52 -1.34 6.84
CA PRO A 24 14.85 -1.11 5.45
C PRO A 24 14.90 0.41 5.23
N ARG A 25 16.02 0.90 4.69
CA ARG A 25 16.19 2.31 4.37
C ARG A 25 15.10 2.71 3.36
N PRO A 26 14.54 3.94 3.46
CA PRO A 26 13.73 4.49 2.38
C PRO A 26 14.53 4.41 1.08
N MET A 27 13.91 3.89 0.03
CA MET A 27 14.56 3.74 -1.28
C MET A 27 15.11 5.09 -1.71
N ALA A 28 16.42 5.15 -1.89
CA ALA A 28 17.08 6.32 -2.43
C ALA A 28 16.50 6.60 -3.82
N ALA A 29 16.25 7.87 -4.12
CA ALA A 29 15.85 8.31 -5.45
C ALA A 29 16.79 7.71 -6.51
N PRO A 30 16.26 7.27 -7.67
CA PRO A 30 17.05 6.61 -8.70
C PRO A 30 18.18 7.54 -9.15
N LYS A 31 19.41 7.08 -8.98
CA LYS A 31 20.61 7.84 -9.32
C LYS A 31 20.92 7.65 -10.81
N SER A 32 20.60 8.64 -11.64
CA SER A 32 21.05 8.79 -13.03
C SER A 32 20.62 7.71 -14.04
N GLY A 33 20.44 8.09 -15.31
CA GLY A 33 19.99 7.19 -16.38
C GLY A 33 20.90 6.00 -16.68
N LEU A 34 22.17 6.05 -16.27
CA LEU A 34 23.13 4.95 -16.43
C LEU A 34 22.83 3.76 -15.51
N ASP A 35 22.23 4.00 -14.34
CA ASP A 35 21.85 2.93 -13.42
C ASP A 35 20.65 2.17 -14.00
N LEU A 36 19.67 2.89 -14.54
CA LEU A 36 18.45 2.32 -15.14
C LEU A 36 18.73 1.40 -16.32
N GLU A 37 19.60 1.78 -17.25
CA GLU A 37 19.99 0.91 -18.38
C GLU A 37 20.65 -0.38 -17.89
N ALA A 38 21.49 -0.29 -16.85
CA ALA A 38 22.09 -1.47 -16.23
C ALA A 38 21.03 -2.35 -15.55
N GLU A 39 20.03 -1.77 -14.87
CA GLU A 39 18.95 -2.54 -14.24
C GLU A 39 18.07 -3.25 -15.28
N ILE A 40 17.73 -2.58 -16.38
CA ILE A 40 17.01 -3.18 -17.50
C ILE A 40 17.85 -4.30 -18.13
N GLY A 41 19.16 -4.10 -18.28
CA GLY A 41 20.09 -5.12 -18.75
C GLY A 41 20.11 -6.37 -17.84
N ARG A 42 20.08 -6.19 -16.52
CA ARG A 42 19.96 -7.29 -15.55
C ARG A 42 18.63 -8.02 -15.70
N ALA A 43 17.52 -7.29 -15.79
CA ALA A 43 16.19 -7.87 -15.97
C ALA A 43 16.07 -8.70 -17.25
N ARG A 44 16.64 -8.21 -18.36
CA ARG A 44 16.69 -8.95 -19.63
C ARG A 44 17.52 -10.22 -19.48
N LYS A 45 18.72 -10.13 -18.91
CA LYS A 45 19.57 -11.30 -18.68
C LYS A 45 18.86 -12.35 -17.83
N LEU A 46 18.13 -11.92 -16.80
CA LEU A 46 17.36 -12.81 -15.94
C LEU A 46 16.25 -13.55 -16.72
N LEU A 47 15.57 -12.85 -17.63
CA LEU A 47 14.56 -13.46 -18.51
C LEU A 47 15.18 -14.49 -19.45
N ASP A 48 16.32 -14.17 -20.07
CA ASP A 48 17.04 -15.09 -20.95
C ASP A 48 17.48 -16.35 -20.16
N GLU A 49 18.01 -16.17 -18.94
CA GLU A 49 18.39 -17.28 -18.05
C GLU A 49 17.20 -18.18 -17.65
N ILE A 50 16.01 -17.61 -17.44
CA ILE A 50 14.79 -18.38 -17.14
C ILE A 50 14.41 -19.26 -18.33
N ILE A 51 14.43 -18.69 -19.54
CA ILE A 51 14.04 -19.40 -20.77
C ILE A 51 15.07 -20.48 -21.12
N ASP A 52 16.36 -20.15 -21.02
CA ASP A 52 17.45 -21.09 -21.31
C ASP A 52 17.42 -22.28 -20.35
N GLU A 53 17.24 -22.03 -19.05
CA GLU A 53 17.16 -23.11 -18.06
C GLU A 53 15.91 -23.97 -18.26
N ALA A 54 14.74 -23.36 -18.49
CA ALA A 54 13.52 -24.13 -18.75
C ALA A 54 13.65 -25.01 -20.00
N THR A 55 14.31 -24.52 -21.04
CA THR A 55 14.55 -25.29 -22.27
C THR A 55 15.53 -26.44 -22.02
N GLN A 56 16.57 -26.21 -21.20
CA GLN A 56 17.52 -27.24 -20.82
C GLN A 56 16.88 -28.32 -19.94
N ASP A 57 16.10 -27.92 -18.92
CA ASP A 57 15.39 -28.83 -18.02
C ASP A 57 14.42 -29.71 -18.83
N LEU A 58 13.66 -29.12 -19.77
CA LEU A 58 12.78 -29.87 -20.66
C LEU A 58 13.54 -30.90 -21.52
N PHE A 59 14.66 -30.51 -22.12
CA PHE A 59 15.48 -31.39 -22.94
C PHE A 59 16.08 -32.56 -22.15
N VAL A 60 16.53 -32.28 -20.92
CA VAL A 60 17.09 -33.31 -20.04
C VAL A 60 16.00 -34.32 -19.66
N GLU A 61 14.82 -33.86 -19.26
CA GLU A 61 13.70 -34.74 -18.88
C GLU A 61 13.14 -35.55 -20.07
N GLU A 62 13.12 -34.98 -21.28
CA GLU A 62 12.76 -35.73 -22.48
C GLU A 62 13.78 -36.83 -22.79
N THR A 63 15.07 -36.52 -22.68
CA THR A 63 16.16 -37.47 -22.94
C THR A 63 16.17 -38.60 -21.89
N THR A 64 15.91 -38.31 -20.62
CA THR A 64 15.84 -39.32 -19.56
C THR A 64 14.63 -40.23 -19.75
N ALA A 65 13.46 -39.67 -20.09
CA ALA A 65 12.26 -40.45 -20.38
C ALA A 65 12.49 -41.40 -21.58
N GLU A 66 13.11 -40.92 -22.66
CA GLU A 66 13.46 -41.75 -23.80
C GLU A 66 14.44 -42.87 -23.42
N ALA A 67 15.48 -42.56 -22.63
CA ALA A 67 16.47 -43.55 -22.18
C ALA A 67 15.87 -44.63 -21.25
N LEU A 68 14.83 -44.29 -20.49
CA LEU A 68 14.12 -45.21 -19.58
C LEU A 68 12.94 -45.93 -20.25
N GLY A 69 12.55 -45.50 -21.45
CA GLY A 69 11.36 -46.02 -22.14
C GLY A 69 10.04 -45.61 -21.49
N GLU A 70 10.04 -44.48 -20.78
CA GLU A 70 8.88 -43.93 -20.06
C GLU A 70 8.26 -42.76 -20.85
N ALA A 71 7.00 -42.43 -20.55
CA ALA A 71 6.36 -41.24 -21.11
C ALA A 71 6.85 -40.00 -20.35
N CYS A 72 7.28 -38.95 -21.07
CA CYS A 72 7.62 -37.68 -20.45
C CYS A 72 6.34 -36.91 -20.09
N GLU A 73 6.03 -36.81 -18.80
CA GLU A 73 4.94 -35.95 -18.28
C GLU A 73 5.41 -34.50 -18.04
N PHE A 74 6.71 -34.23 -18.18
CA PHE A 74 7.30 -32.92 -17.93
C PHE A 74 7.12 -32.00 -19.15
N ASP A 75 6.42 -30.88 -18.95
CA ASP A 75 6.17 -29.90 -20.02
C ASP A 75 6.91 -28.58 -19.81
N MET A 76 6.82 -27.70 -20.82
CA MET A 76 7.45 -26.38 -20.78
C MET A 76 6.91 -25.52 -19.62
N GLY A 77 5.65 -25.71 -19.22
CA GLY A 77 5.04 -25.01 -18.09
C GLY A 77 5.72 -25.38 -16.77
N ASN A 78 5.93 -26.67 -16.51
CA ASN A 78 6.64 -27.14 -15.32
C ASN A 78 8.09 -26.65 -15.28
N ALA A 79 8.78 -26.68 -16.43
CA ALA A 79 10.15 -26.19 -16.55
C ALA A 79 10.25 -24.69 -16.23
N LEU A 80 9.33 -23.89 -16.78
CA LEU A 80 9.25 -22.45 -16.52
C LEU A 80 8.91 -22.14 -15.05
N GLU A 81 7.93 -22.85 -14.47
CA GLU A 81 7.57 -22.70 -13.06
C GLU A 81 8.78 -22.93 -12.14
N GLY A 82 9.53 -24.01 -12.39
CA GLY A 82 10.76 -24.33 -11.67
C GLY A 82 11.84 -23.26 -11.82
N ALA A 83 12.14 -22.85 -13.04
CA ALA A 83 13.15 -21.84 -13.34
C ALA A 83 12.84 -20.46 -12.72
N VAL A 84 11.56 -20.08 -12.70
CA VAL A 84 11.08 -18.83 -12.10
C VAL A 84 11.17 -18.90 -10.56
N ARG A 85 10.70 -19.99 -9.94
CA ARG A 85 10.74 -20.13 -8.47
C ARG A 85 12.17 -20.10 -7.92
N LYS A 86 13.14 -20.71 -8.61
CA LYS A 86 14.57 -20.66 -8.22
C LYS A 86 15.12 -19.22 -8.16
N ARG A 87 14.49 -18.27 -8.85
CA ARG A 87 14.91 -16.87 -8.97
C ARG A 87 13.98 -15.89 -8.27
N ALA A 88 13.08 -16.35 -7.41
CA ALA A 88 12.03 -15.52 -6.80
C ALA A 88 12.55 -14.23 -6.12
N GLU A 89 13.72 -14.29 -5.49
CA GLU A 89 14.35 -13.12 -4.82
C GLU A 89 14.81 -12.03 -5.80
N SER A 90 15.01 -12.36 -7.08
CA SER A 90 15.46 -11.45 -8.13
C SER A 90 14.31 -10.88 -8.97
N LEU A 91 13.06 -11.27 -8.69
CA LEU A 91 11.86 -10.83 -9.42
C LEU A 91 11.39 -9.45 -8.90
N ASP A 92 12.21 -8.43 -9.11
CA ASP A 92 11.94 -7.08 -8.65
C ASP A 92 10.99 -6.29 -9.59
N SER A 93 10.70 -5.04 -9.22
CA SER A 93 9.84 -4.17 -10.03
C SER A 93 10.40 -3.87 -11.43
N VAL A 94 11.72 -3.84 -11.60
CA VAL A 94 12.36 -3.58 -12.89
C VAL A 94 12.18 -4.79 -13.80
N PHE A 95 12.37 -6.00 -13.27
CA PHE A 95 12.07 -7.24 -13.98
C PHE A 95 10.61 -7.28 -14.44
N MET A 96 9.65 -7.05 -13.54
CA MET A 96 8.22 -7.10 -13.87
C MET A 96 7.82 -6.06 -14.92
N ASN A 97 8.37 -4.85 -14.87
CA ASN A 97 8.13 -3.81 -15.87
C ASN A 97 8.76 -4.14 -17.22
N THR A 98 9.97 -4.71 -17.21
CA THR A 98 10.69 -5.13 -18.42
C THR A 98 9.94 -6.28 -19.11
N LEU A 99 9.52 -7.29 -18.35
CA LEU A 99 8.69 -8.40 -18.84
C LEU A 99 7.37 -7.90 -19.43
N SER A 100 6.68 -6.99 -18.73
CA SER A 100 5.44 -6.38 -19.23
C SER A 100 5.67 -5.62 -20.54
N SER A 101 6.80 -4.92 -20.67
CA SER A 101 7.17 -4.22 -21.90
C SER A 101 7.44 -5.18 -23.06
N TYR A 102 8.12 -6.30 -22.80
CA TYR A 102 8.31 -7.37 -23.80
C TYR A 102 6.99 -7.97 -24.25
N ILE A 103 6.09 -8.31 -23.31
CA ILE A 103 4.76 -8.82 -23.62
C ILE A 103 4.02 -7.83 -24.53
N MET A 104 4.02 -6.54 -24.20
CA MET A 104 3.35 -5.52 -25.03
C MET A 104 3.90 -5.42 -26.46
N VAL A 105 5.21 -5.61 -26.65
CA VAL A 105 5.84 -5.59 -27.98
C VAL A 105 5.46 -6.85 -28.76
N VAL A 106 5.59 -8.03 -28.13
CA VAL A 106 5.29 -9.33 -28.75
C VAL A 106 3.80 -9.50 -29.04
N GLU A 107 2.92 -8.94 -28.22
CA GLU A 107 1.47 -8.97 -28.44
C GLU A 107 1.04 -8.26 -29.73
N ARG A 108 1.79 -7.23 -30.17
CA ARG A 108 1.46 -6.47 -31.38
C ARG A 108 1.95 -7.14 -32.65
N GLU A 109 3.19 -7.62 -32.65
CA GLU A 109 3.91 -7.99 -33.88
C GLU A 109 4.70 -9.30 -33.75
N GLY A 110 4.65 -9.96 -32.60
CA GLY A 110 5.50 -11.10 -32.28
C GLY A 110 4.87 -12.48 -32.57
N PRO A 111 5.70 -13.53 -32.60
CA PRO A 111 5.23 -14.91 -32.67
C PRO A 111 4.37 -15.27 -31.45
N ARG A 112 3.22 -15.92 -31.70
CA ARG A 112 2.28 -16.34 -30.66
C ARG A 112 2.90 -17.23 -29.57
N GLN A 113 3.82 -18.12 -29.96
CA GLN A 113 4.51 -19.03 -29.03
C GLN A 113 5.35 -18.27 -28.00
N ILE A 114 6.04 -17.20 -28.42
CA ILE A 114 6.83 -16.36 -27.51
C ILE A 114 5.90 -15.60 -26.57
N LEU A 115 4.76 -15.11 -27.07
CA LEU A 115 3.75 -14.46 -26.23
C LEU A 115 3.25 -15.42 -25.14
N GLU A 116 2.93 -16.66 -25.49
CA GLU A 116 2.46 -17.68 -24.54
C GLU A 116 3.50 -17.97 -23.45
N ILE A 117 4.79 -18.12 -23.81
CA ILE A 117 5.89 -18.30 -22.84
C ILE A 117 6.02 -17.08 -21.92
N LEU A 118 6.02 -15.86 -22.46
CA LEU A 118 6.16 -14.65 -21.64
C LEU A 118 4.98 -14.45 -20.69
N LEU A 119 3.76 -14.80 -21.13
CA LEU A 119 2.57 -14.77 -20.29
C LEU A 119 2.65 -15.80 -19.15
N GLN A 120 3.12 -17.02 -19.42
CA GLN A 120 3.36 -18.04 -18.40
C GLN A 120 4.44 -17.59 -17.40
N ILE A 121 5.57 -17.06 -17.87
CA ILE A 121 6.62 -16.51 -17.00
C ILE A 121 6.05 -15.42 -16.09
N ARG A 122 5.20 -14.53 -16.62
CA ARG A 122 4.56 -13.48 -15.82
C ARG A 122 3.65 -14.07 -14.75
N GLU A 123 2.87 -15.09 -15.06
CA GLU A 123 1.98 -15.75 -14.11
C GLU A 123 2.78 -16.41 -12.98
N PHE A 124 3.76 -17.25 -13.32
CA PHE A 124 4.63 -17.88 -12.33
C PHE A 124 5.44 -16.86 -11.52
N ALA A 125 5.87 -15.75 -12.12
CA ALA A 125 6.62 -14.71 -11.41
C ALA A 125 5.74 -14.03 -10.34
N VAL A 126 4.49 -13.74 -10.68
CA VAL A 126 3.51 -13.18 -9.73
C VAL A 126 3.24 -14.15 -8.59
N GLU A 127 3.11 -15.45 -8.88
CA GLU A 127 2.92 -16.49 -7.85
C GLU A 127 4.14 -16.63 -6.94
N ALA A 128 5.34 -16.72 -7.51
CA ALA A 128 6.59 -16.79 -6.77
C ALA A 128 6.78 -15.57 -5.85
N VAL A 129 6.44 -14.37 -6.31
CA VAL A 129 6.46 -13.15 -5.48
C VAL A 129 5.42 -13.26 -4.35
N ARG A 130 4.21 -13.75 -4.62
CA ARG A 130 3.16 -13.93 -3.60
C ARG A 130 3.54 -14.93 -2.52
N GLU A 131 4.15 -16.05 -2.90
CA GLU A 131 4.63 -17.07 -1.97
C GLU A 131 5.70 -16.52 -1.02
N ASN A 132 6.52 -15.58 -1.49
CA ASN A 132 7.60 -14.97 -0.70
C ASN A 132 7.19 -13.69 0.05
N MET A 133 5.95 -13.21 -0.10
CA MET A 133 5.49 -12.04 0.65
C MET A 133 5.46 -12.30 2.18
N PRO A 134 5.76 -11.27 3.00
CA PRO A 134 5.47 -11.28 4.44
C PRO A 134 4.01 -11.63 4.73
N SER A 135 3.75 -12.25 5.89
CA SER A 135 2.42 -12.70 6.32
C SER A 135 1.38 -11.58 6.26
N GLU A 136 1.76 -10.38 6.67
CA GLU A 136 0.88 -9.21 6.73
C GLU A 136 0.43 -8.80 5.33
N LEU A 137 1.36 -8.80 4.37
CA LEU A 137 1.07 -8.46 2.97
C LEU A 137 0.26 -9.54 2.26
N LYS A 138 0.46 -10.83 2.60
CA LYS A 138 -0.38 -11.92 2.11
C LYS A 138 -1.85 -11.75 2.54
N TRP A 139 -2.08 -11.34 3.78
CA TRP A 139 -3.42 -11.02 4.25
C TRP A 139 -4.02 -9.81 3.57
N VAL A 140 -3.23 -8.73 3.37
CA VAL A 140 -3.68 -7.57 2.60
C VAL A 140 -4.07 -7.98 1.17
N ASP A 141 -3.23 -8.72 0.44
CA ASP A 141 -3.53 -9.20 -0.92
C ASP A 141 -4.82 -10.04 -0.95
N THR A 142 -4.97 -10.98 0.00
CA THR A 142 -6.16 -11.83 0.12
C THR A 142 -7.42 -10.99 0.34
N LEU A 143 -7.39 -10.04 1.27
CA LEU A 143 -8.57 -9.23 1.63
C LEU A 143 -8.96 -8.19 0.57
N VAL A 144 -7.98 -7.66 -0.18
CA VAL A 144 -8.22 -6.74 -1.30
C VAL A 144 -8.93 -7.44 -2.46
N ARG A 145 -8.67 -8.73 -2.68
CA ARG A 145 -9.35 -9.55 -3.70
C ARG A 145 -10.80 -9.85 -3.36
N VAL A 146 -11.17 -9.85 -2.08
CA VAL A 146 -12.56 -10.02 -1.65
C VAL A 146 -13.34 -8.74 -1.96
N ALA A 147 -14.25 -8.83 -2.93
CA ALA A 147 -15.03 -7.69 -3.41
C ALA A 147 -15.97 -7.13 -2.34
N LYS A 148 -16.70 -8.00 -1.63
CA LYS A 148 -17.74 -7.56 -0.67
C LYS A 148 -17.16 -7.25 0.72
N PRO A 149 -17.42 -6.06 1.29
CA PRO A 149 -16.92 -5.69 2.62
C PRO A 149 -17.34 -6.65 3.75
N VAL A 150 -18.58 -7.14 3.69
CA VAL A 150 -19.12 -8.08 4.69
C VAL A 150 -18.38 -9.42 4.66
N GLU A 151 -18.09 -9.94 3.46
CA GLU A 151 -17.33 -11.19 3.29
C GLU A 151 -15.89 -11.00 3.76
N ARG A 152 -15.28 -9.84 3.46
CA ARG A 152 -13.93 -9.49 3.91
C ARG A 152 -13.83 -9.48 5.45
N ARG A 153 -14.78 -8.84 6.13
CA ARG A 153 -14.84 -8.83 7.60
C ARG A 153 -14.98 -10.24 8.16
N LYS A 154 -15.91 -11.04 7.63
CA LYS A 154 -16.13 -12.43 8.06
C LYS A 154 -14.88 -13.30 7.89
N LEU A 155 -14.19 -13.16 6.75
CA LEU A 155 -12.96 -13.91 6.49
C LEU A 155 -11.89 -13.58 7.52
N LEU A 156 -11.67 -12.29 7.81
CA LEU A 156 -10.67 -11.86 8.78
C LEU A 156 -11.04 -12.27 10.21
N THR A 157 -12.29 -12.09 10.64
CA THR A 157 -12.72 -12.51 11.99
C THR A 157 -12.61 -14.02 12.17
N PHE A 158 -13.03 -14.80 11.17
CA PHE A 158 -12.90 -16.25 11.19
C PHE A 158 -11.44 -16.71 11.26
N ALA A 159 -10.55 -16.04 10.53
CA ALA A 159 -9.13 -16.33 10.56
C ALA A 159 -8.50 -16.00 11.92
N LEU A 160 -8.89 -14.88 12.55
CA LEU A 160 -8.45 -14.51 13.89
C LEU A 160 -8.91 -15.52 14.95
N GLU A 161 -10.15 -15.99 14.85
CA GLU A 161 -10.72 -17.01 15.75
C GLU A 161 -10.04 -18.38 15.59
N LYS A 162 -9.76 -18.80 14.35
CA LYS A 162 -9.14 -20.09 14.07
C LYS A 162 -7.64 -20.15 14.33
N ALA A 163 -6.94 -19.02 14.22
CA ALA A 163 -5.49 -18.98 14.33
C ALA A 163 -4.98 -18.84 15.77
N ASP A 164 -5.84 -18.89 16.80
CA ASP A 164 -5.51 -18.53 18.19
C ASP A 164 -4.76 -17.17 18.29
N GLY A 165 -4.97 -16.27 17.33
CA GLY A 165 -4.22 -15.01 17.20
C GLY A 165 -2.74 -15.13 16.81
N ALA A 166 -2.20 -16.34 16.60
CA ALA A 166 -0.77 -16.59 16.46
C ALA A 166 -0.18 -16.31 15.05
N GLY A 167 -1.00 -15.94 14.07
CA GLY A 167 -0.55 -15.75 12.68
C GLY A 167 -0.94 -14.42 12.02
N ILE A 168 -1.71 -13.56 12.69
CA ILE A 168 -2.22 -12.31 12.11
C ILE A 168 -1.95 -11.16 13.06
N ASP A 169 -0.91 -10.39 12.78
CA ASP A 169 -0.68 -9.11 13.45
C ASP A 169 -1.49 -8.02 12.74
N LEU A 170 -2.64 -7.66 13.32
CA LEU A 170 -3.53 -6.62 12.78
C LEU A 170 -2.86 -5.24 12.72
N ALA A 171 -1.94 -4.94 13.63
CA ALA A 171 -1.24 -3.67 13.65
C ALA A 171 -0.20 -3.61 12.52
N ALA A 172 0.56 -4.69 12.33
CA ALA A 172 1.51 -4.80 11.23
C ALA A 172 0.79 -4.86 9.87
N MET A 173 -0.38 -5.50 9.78
CA MET A 173 -1.24 -5.48 8.59
C MET A 173 -1.75 -4.08 8.27
N ALA A 174 -2.23 -3.33 9.27
CA ALA A 174 -2.65 -1.95 9.09
C ALA A 174 -1.50 -1.04 8.62
N GLN A 175 -0.29 -1.26 9.15
CA GLN A 175 0.92 -0.55 8.73
C GLN A 175 1.33 -0.89 7.30
N ALA A 176 1.33 -2.18 6.93
CA ALA A 176 1.64 -2.64 5.59
C ALA A 176 0.67 -2.06 4.55
N ALA A 177 -0.64 -2.11 4.83
CA ALA A 177 -1.64 -1.48 3.99
C ALA A 177 -1.47 0.05 3.91
N GLY A 178 -1.09 0.70 5.03
CA GLY A 178 -0.76 2.12 5.07
C GLY A 178 0.39 2.49 4.15
N GLN A 179 1.49 1.74 4.16
CA GLN A 179 2.62 1.97 3.27
C GLN A 179 2.23 1.86 1.79
N LEU A 180 1.44 0.85 1.42
CA LEU A 180 0.95 0.69 0.05
C LEU A 180 0.07 1.85 -0.39
N ILE A 181 -0.78 2.35 0.51
CA ILE A 181 -1.62 3.52 0.27
C ILE A 181 -0.74 4.76 0.06
N ASP A 182 0.27 4.97 0.90
CA ASP A 182 1.20 6.09 0.76
C ASP A 182 1.96 6.03 -0.57
N ASP A 183 2.44 4.85 -0.97
CA ASP A 183 3.12 4.64 -2.26
C ASP A 183 2.21 4.90 -3.48
N MET A 184 0.90 4.71 -3.33
CA MET A 184 -0.09 5.04 -4.36
C MET A 184 -0.45 6.53 -4.36
N GLU A 185 -0.60 7.15 -3.18
CA GLU A 185 -1.07 8.54 -3.02
C GLU A 185 0.05 9.59 -3.15
N THR A 186 1.32 9.17 -3.05
CA THR A 186 2.49 10.01 -3.36
C THR A 186 2.67 10.26 -4.85
N ARG A 187 2.07 9.42 -5.71
CA ARG A 187 2.10 9.60 -7.16
C ARG A 187 1.25 10.81 -7.58
N PRO A 188 1.63 11.52 -8.66
CA PRO A 188 0.85 12.66 -9.15
C PRO A 188 -0.57 12.22 -9.59
N GLU A 189 -0.67 11.04 -10.18
CA GLU A 189 -1.94 10.41 -10.57
C GLU A 189 -2.05 9.02 -9.93
N VAL A 190 -3.22 8.73 -9.35
CA VAL A 190 -3.52 7.41 -8.78
C VAL A 190 -3.96 6.50 -9.91
N GLY A 191 -3.14 5.48 -10.22
CA GLY A 191 -3.40 4.55 -11.32
C GLY A 191 -4.71 3.76 -11.14
N ASP A 192 -4.80 2.96 -10.07
CA ASP A 192 -6.01 2.17 -9.77
C ASP A 192 -6.68 2.70 -8.49
N ARG A 193 -7.72 3.51 -8.67
CA ARG A 193 -8.52 4.05 -7.56
C ARG A 193 -9.36 2.99 -6.86
N LYS A 194 -9.82 1.98 -7.58
CA LYS A 194 -10.64 0.91 -6.99
C LYS A 194 -9.78 0.08 -6.05
N LEU A 195 -8.54 -0.20 -6.45
CA LEU A 195 -7.53 -0.79 -5.58
C LEU A 195 -7.21 0.09 -4.38
N LEU A 196 -6.97 1.40 -4.58
CA LEU A 196 -6.69 2.33 -3.49
C LEU A 196 -7.80 2.33 -2.44
N VAL A 197 -9.05 2.40 -2.88
CA VAL A 197 -10.21 2.40 -2.00
C VAL A 197 -10.34 1.07 -1.26
N ARG A 198 -10.12 -0.06 -1.94
CA ARG A 198 -10.10 -1.39 -1.30
C ARG A 198 -9.01 -1.49 -0.24
N LEU A 199 -7.80 -1.00 -0.53
CA LEU A 199 -6.70 -0.95 0.43
C LEU A 199 -7.05 -0.08 1.64
N CYS A 200 -7.65 1.09 1.43
CA CYS A 200 -8.14 1.95 2.52
C CYS A 200 -9.15 1.18 3.38
N SER A 201 -10.16 0.54 2.79
CA SER A 201 -11.13 -0.27 3.54
C SER A 201 -10.47 -1.42 4.31
N VAL A 202 -9.46 -2.10 3.74
CA VAL A 202 -8.71 -3.18 4.43
C VAL A 202 -7.94 -2.62 5.62
N ARG A 203 -7.25 -1.49 5.45
CA ARG A 203 -6.51 -0.82 6.53
C ARG A 203 -7.45 -0.43 7.67
N GLU A 204 -8.59 0.18 7.35
CA GLU A 204 -9.55 0.61 8.37
C GLU A 204 -10.23 -0.57 9.06
N LEU A 205 -10.53 -1.66 8.34
CA LEU A 205 -11.00 -2.91 8.94
C LEU A 205 -9.96 -3.48 9.92
N ALA A 206 -8.68 -3.45 9.57
CA ALA A 206 -7.59 -3.89 10.43
C ALA A 206 -7.52 -3.04 11.71
N ARG A 207 -7.59 -1.71 11.57
CA ARG A 207 -7.60 -0.76 12.70
C ARG A 207 -8.81 -0.94 13.60
N ASP A 208 -10.00 -1.13 13.03
CA ASP A 208 -11.25 -1.32 13.77
C ASP A 208 -11.25 -2.64 14.58
N LEU A 209 -10.62 -3.70 14.08
CA LEU A 209 -10.50 -4.99 14.77
C LEU A 209 -9.29 -5.07 15.71
N CYS A 210 -8.32 -4.17 15.55
CA CYS A 210 -7.14 -4.13 16.41
C CYS A 210 -7.52 -3.60 17.79
N THR A 211 -7.34 -4.42 18.82
CA THR A 211 -7.55 -4.02 20.22
C THR A 211 -6.37 -3.23 20.80
N SER A 212 -5.22 -3.30 20.14
CA SER A 212 -3.99 -2.58 20.52
C SER A 212 -3.90 -1.24 19.78
N GLU A 213 -3.21 -0.27 20.37
CA GLU A 213 -2.96 0.99 19.68
C GLU A 213 -2.09 0.78 18.44
N VAL A 214 -2.70 0.82 17.26
CA VAL A 214 -1.95 1.01 16.01
C VAL A 214 -1.29 2.38 16.11
N LYS A 215 0.05 2.42 16.01
CA LYS A 215 0.80 3.68 16.00
C LYS A 215 0.14 4.60 14.96
N PRO A 216 -0.44 5.74 15.38
CA PRO A 216 -1.05 6.66 14.43
C PRO A 216 0.00 7.13 13.44
N VAL A 217 -0.43 7.41 12.22
CA VAL A 217 0.38 8.19 11.28
C VAL A 217 0.62 9.54 11.95
N GLN A 218 1.84 9.74 12.43
CA GLN A 218 2.27 11.03 12.96
C GLN A 218 2.68 11.87 11.77
N PHE A 219 1.81 12.78 11.36
CA PHE A 219 2.29 13.92 10.59
C PHE A 219 3.12 14.77 11.58
N PRO A 220 4.40 15.06 11.30
CA PRO A 220 5.03 16.21 11.91
C PRO A 220 4.06 17.40 11.77
N GLU A 221 3.86 18.24 12.79
CA GLU A 221 2.86 19.33 12.74
C GLU A 221 3.02 20.24 11.49
N ALA A 222 4.24 20.30 10.92
CA ALA A 222 4.56 21.01 9.68
C ALA A 222 4.09 20.31 8.37
N GLN A 223 3.59 19.07 8.43
CA GLN A 223 3.24 18.21 7.29
C GLN A 223 1.78 17.73 7.31
N VAL A 224 0.91 18.30 8.16
CA VAL A 224 -0.53 17.98 8.10
C VAL A 224 -1.05 18.31 6.70
N PRO A 225 -1.63 17.33 5.98
CA PRO A 225 -2.12 17.55 4.62
C PRO A 225 -3.19 18.66 4.61
N ARG A 226 -2.84 19.82 4.04
CA ARG A 226 -3.65 21.06 4.15
C ARG A 226 -5.00 20.93 3.45
N HIS A 227 -5.07 20.13 2.39
CA HIS A 227 -6.27 19.95 1.58
C HIS A 227 -7.28 19.05 2.29
N GLU A 228 -6.82 17.93 2.83
CA GLU A 228 -7.60 17.01 3.65
C GLU A 228 -8.11 17.73 4.91
N ALA A 229 -7.27 18.50 5.60
CA ALA A 229 -7.68 19.28 6.75
C ALA A 229 -8.73 20.35 6.40
N SER A 230 -8.60 20.99 5.23
CA SER A 230 -9.59 21.96 4.74
C SER A 230 -10.90 21.27 4.35
N PHE A 231 -10.82 20.09 3.75
CA PHE A 231 -11.99 19.28 3.43
C PHE A 231 -12.74 18.83 4.69
N ILE A 232 -12.02 18.39 5.72
CA ILE A 232 -12.62 18.04 7.01
C ILE A 232 -13.38 19.26 7.58
N LYS A 233 -12.80 20.47 7.51
CA LYS A 233 -13.49 21.69 7.95
C LYS A 233 -14.75 21.98 7.13
N GLU A 234 -14.71 21.77 5.82
CA GLU A 234 -15.87 21.88 4.94
C GLU A 234 -16.97 20.90 5.36
N LEU A 235 -16.63 19.62 5.55
CA LEU A 235 -17.56 18.58 6.01
C LEU A 235 -18.15 18.90 7.39
N MET A 236 -17.34 19.45 8.31
CA MET A 236 -17.79 19.90 9.63
C MET A 236 -18.80 21.05 9.53
N SER A 237 -18.67 21.92 8.53
CA SER A 237 -19.56 23.07 8.32
C SER A 237 -20.90 22.71 7.67
N VAL A 238 -21.02 21.53 7.05
CA VAL A 238 -22.28 21.06 6.45
C VAL A 238 -23.34 20.94 7.54
N GLY A 239 -24.40 21.75 7.44
CA GLY A 239 -25.59 21.72 8.32
C GLY A 239 -26.87 21.34 7.58
N GLY A 240 -27.99 21.31 8.30
CA GLY A 240 -29.33 21.07 7.72
C GLY A 240 -29.85 19.63 7.81
N ALA A 241 -31.07 19.41 7.32
CA ALA A 241 -31.79 18.13 7.44
C ALA A 241 -31.12 16.96 6.70
N ASN A 242 -30.48 17.23 5.55
CA ASN A 242 -29.85 16.21 4.69
C ASN A 242 -28.31 16.23 4.80
N LEU A 243 -27.81 16.50 6.00
CA LEU A 243 -26.38 16.68 6.24
C LEU A 243 -25.54 15.44 5.87
N LYS A 244 -26.11 14.23 6.04
CA LYS A 244 -25.38 12.96 5.87
C LYS A 244 -25.23 12.67 4.39
N GLU A 245 -26.32 12.78 3.64
CA GLU A 245 -26.38 12.57 2.20
C GLU A 245 -25.46 13.57 1.49
N THR A 246 -25.47 14.83 1.93
CA THR A 246 -24.61 15.89 1.38
C THR A 246 -23.13 15.58 1.60
N ARG A 247 -22.73 15.18 2.82
CA ARG A 247 -21.33 14.79 3.11
C ARG A 247 -20.92 13.55 2.34
N GLN A 248 -21.78 12.53 2.28
CA GLN A 248 -21.50 11.31 1.51
C GLN A 248 -21.33 11.60 0.03
N ALA A 249 -22.09 12.53 -0.55
CA ALA A 249 -21.92 12.96 -1.94
C ALA A 249 -20.58 13.67 -2.17
N LEU A 250 -20.18 14.57 -1.26
CA LEU A 250 -18.87 15.23 -1.30
C LEU A 250 -17.73 14.22 -1.18
N LEU A 251 -17.81 13.29 -0.22
CA LEU A 251 -16.84 12.21 -0.03
C LEU A 251 -16.76 11.30 -1.26
N SER A 252 -17.91 10.94 -1.84
CA SER A 252 -17.96 10.09 -3.04
C SER A 252 -17.28 10.75 -4.23
N ARG A 253 -17.47 12.08 -4.39
CA ARG A 253 -16.78 12.86 -5.41
C ARG A 253 -15.28 12.95 -5.14
N ALA A 254 -14.90 13.21 -3.89
CA ALA A 254 -13.51 13.32 -3.46
C ALA A 254 -12.72 12.03 -3.67
N PHE A 255 -13.26 10.89 -3.24
CA PHE A 255 -12.57 9.60 -3.34
C PHE A 255 -12.65 8.99 -4.74
N GLY A 256 -13.78 9.21 -5.43
CA GLY A 256 -14.00 8.67 -6.78
C GLY A 256 -13.29 9.41 -7.91
N SER A 257 -12.84 10.65 -7.71
CA SER A 257 -12.23 11.46 -8.77
C SER A 257 -11.08 12.34 -8.27
N ASP A 258 -10.31 12.93 -9.19
CA ASP A 258 -9.30 13.96 -8.87
C ASP A 258 -9.97 15.28 -8.53
N TRP A 259 -10.68 15.30 -7.40
CA TRP A 259 -11.42 16.47 -6.95
C TRP A 259 -10.51 17.40 -6.14
N SER A 260 -10.28 18.59 -6.69
CA SER A 260 -9.48 19.66 -6.07
C SER A 260 -10.30 20.67 -5.25
N GLY A 261 -11.61 20.43 -5.09
CA GLY A 261 -12.53 21.42 -4.52
C GLY A 261 -12.39 21.68 -3.02
N ALA A 262 -11.62 20.87 -2.29
CA ALA A 262 -11.20 21.18 -0.93
C ALA A 262 -9.99 22.13 -0.94
N GLY A 263 -10.25 23.37 -1.32
CA GLY A 263 -9.20 24.34 -1.58
C GLY A 263 -9.65 25.53 -2.41
N GLY A 264 -10.88 26.00 -2.21
CA GLY A 264 -11.31 27.29 -2.75
C GLY A 264 -10.64 28.46 -2.03
N ILE A 265 -9.34 28.68 -2.25
CA ILE A 265 -8.94 30.06 -2.58
C ILE A 265 -9.03 30.11 -4.09
N SER A 266 -10.24 30.22 -4.63
CA SER A 266 -10.35 30.82 -5.94
C SER A 266 -9.95 32.29 -5.75
N GLU A 267 -8.94 32.75 -6.48
CA GLU A 267 -8.57 34.18 -6.51
C GLU A 267 -9.72 35.10 -6.97
N GLN A 268 -10.88 34.53 -7.32
CA GLN A 268 -12.03 35.21 -7.88
C GLN A 268 -13.13 35.56 -6.86
N ASN A 269 -12.94 35.29 -5.56
CA ASN A 269 -13.91 35.67 -4.52
C ASN A 269 -13.34 36.54 -3.38
N ILE A 270 -12.31 37.34 -3.68
CA ILE A 270 -11.98 38.50 -2.84
C ILE A 270 -12.92 39.65 -3.24
N ARG A 271 -14.06 39.77 -2.55
CA ARG A 271 -14.78 41.05 -2.51
C ARG A 271 -13.84 42.08 -1.87
N PRO A 272 -13.58 43.25 -2.48
CA PRO A 272 -12.71 44.25 -1.89
C PRO A 272 -13.47 44.98 -0.78
N SER A 273 -13.54 44.37 0.41
CA SER A 273 -13.97 45.09 1.61
C SER A 273 -12.81 45.93 2.12
N ARG A 274 -12.81 47.17 1.64
CA ARG A 274 -12.19 48.39 2.19
C ARG A 274 -11.78 48.23 3.68
N GLY A 275 -10.48 48.11 3.95
CA GLY A 275 -9.99 47.99 5.32
C GLY A 275 -8.47 47.80 5.38
N MET A 276 -7.75 48.90 5.47
CA MET A 276 -6.30 48.99 5.55
C MET A 276 -5.77 48.42 6.87
N VAL A 277 -5.00 47.32 6.83
CA VAL A 277 -3.95 47.00 7.82
C VAL A 277 -2.77 46.32 7.12
N LYS A 278 -1.63 47.03 7.06
CA LYS A 278 -0.31 46.47 6.72
C LYS A 278 0.27 45.77 7.96
N ARG A 279 0.76 44.53 7.79
CA ARG A 279 1.88 43.83 8.51
C ARG A 279 1.61 42.32 8.44
N GLY A 280 2.50 41.43 8.02
CA GLY A 280 3.90 41.57 7.63
C GLY A 280 4.28 40.45 6.66
N SER A 281 5.48 40.60 6.12
CA SER A 281 6.16 39.73 5.16
C SER A 281 6.14 38.26 5.60
N TRP A 282 5.42 37.42 4.86
CA TRP A 282 5.65 35.97 4.84
C TRP A 282 6.36 35.67 3.54
N GLU A 283 7.55 35.09 3.67
CA GLU A 283 8.41 34.68 2.57
C GLU A 283 7.62 33.86 1.56
N LYS A 284 7.86 34.17 0.28
CA LYS A 284 7.41 33.40 -0.87
C LYS A 284 7.95 31.97 -0.75
N HIS A 285 7.21 31.09 -0.09
CA HIS A 285 7.34 29.67 -0.39
C HIS A 285 6.77 29.45 -1.78
N GLU A 286 7.57 28.76 -2.57
CA GLU A 286 7.44 28.49 -3.99
C GLU A 286 5.99 28.17 -4.40
N ALA A 287 5.59 28.68 -5.56
CA ALA A 287 4.33 28.33 -6.18
C ALA A 287 4.17 26.80 -6.20
N PRO A 288 2.99 26.25 -5.89
CA PRO A 288 2.76 24.83 -6.04
C PRO A 288 3.05 24.48 -7.49
N ASP A 289 3.96 23.53 -7.71
CA ASP A 289 4.28 22.98 -9.02
C ASP A 289 2.95 22.68 -9.74
N GLU A 290 2.64 23.39 -10.83
CA GLU A 290 1.34 23.37 -11.54
C GLU A 290 0.92 21.96 -12.00
N ARG A 291 1.81 20.96 -11.85
CA ARG A 291 1.64 19.57 -12.22
C ARG A 291 0.96 18.71 -11.15
N MET A 292 0.97 19.11 -9.87
CA MET A 292 0.29 18.33 -8.83
C MET A 292 -1.14 18.88 -8.67
N LYS A 293 -2.10 18.31 -9.41
CA LYS A 293 -3.53 18.56 -9.18
C LYS A 293 -3.79 18.25 -7.71
N VAL A 294 -3.99 19.28 -6.89
CA VAL A 294 -4.09 19.06 -5.45
C VAL A 294 -5.48 18.53 -5.12
N THR A 295 -5.57 17.23 -4.89
CA THR A 295 -6.83 16.50 -4.75
C THR A 295 -6.87 15.81 -3.39
N VAL A 296 -8.08 15.65 -2.85
CA VAL A 296 -8.26 14.93 -1.58
C VAL A 296 -7.93 13.47 -1.79
N ARG A 297 -6.93 12.96 -1.06
CA ARG A 297 -6.53 11.56 -1.13
C ARG A 297 -7.19 10.75 0.00
N PRO A 298 -7.91 9.64 -0.28
CA PRO A 298 -8.69 8.91 0.72
C PRO A 298 -7.89 8.42 1.93
N GLY A 299 -6.69 7.88 1.71
CA GLY A 299 -5.77 7.40 2.74
C GLY A 299 -5.33 8.50 3.68
N ARG A 300 -4.73 9.56 3.11
CA ARG A 300 -4.35 10.78 3.84
C ARG A 300 -5.53 11.45 4.54
N PHE A 301 -6.71 11.45 3.93
CA PHE A 301 -7.92 11.99 4.54
C PHE A 301 -8.28 11.21 5.81
N MET A 302 -8.29 9.87 5.76
CA MET A 302 -8.57 9.04 6.93
C MET A 302 -7.52 9.26 8.03
N ASP A 303 -6.24 9.32 7.68
CA ASP A 303 -5.17 9.58 8.66
C ASP A 303 -5.29 10.99 9.27
N CYS A 304 -5.62 12.00 8.47
CA CYS A 304 -5.87 13.36 8.95
C CYS A 304 -7.11 13.39 9.88
N LEU A 305 -8.17 12.69 9.53
CA LEU A 305 -9.39 12.60 10.34
C LEU A 305 -9.13 11.92 11.69
N ASP A 306 -8.34 10.85 11.71
CA ASP A 306 -7.95 10.16 12.95
C ASP A 306 -7.13 11.08 13.87
N VAL A 307 -6.21 11.89 13.32
CA VAL A 307 -5.47 12.90 14.08
C VAL A 307 -6.42 13.94 14.68
N PHE A 308 -7.38 14.45 13.90
CA PHE A 308 -8.39 15.40 14.40
C PHE A 308 -9.26 14.78 15.50
N ILE A 309 -9.66 13.52 15.37
CA ILE A 309 -10.43 12.81 16.41
C ILE A 309 -9.61 12.69 17.69
N LYS A 310 -8.33 12.31 17.62
CA LYS A 310 -7.45 12.20 18.79
C LYS A 310 -7.23 13.55 19.48
N GLN A 311 -6.94 14.61 18.73
CA GLN A 311 -6.77 15.97 19.28
C GLN A 311 -8.05 16.50 19.96
N ASN A 312 -9.22 16.14 19.44
CA ASN A 312 -10.50 16.53 20.04
C ASN A 312 -10.99 15.54 21.12
N ALA A 313 -10.27 14.45 21.37
CA ALA A 313 -10.52 13.57 22.51
C ALA A 313 -9.99 14.13 23.81
N GLU A 314 -8.96 14.96 23.72
CA GLU A 314 -8.38 15.68 24.85
C GLU A 314 -9.15 16.98 25.16
N SER A 315 -10.04 17.43 24.25
CA SER A 315 -10.84 18.64 24.41
C SER A 315 -12.27 18.35 24.92
N SER A 316 -12.86 19.28 25.67
CA SER A 316 -14.19 19.11 26.28
C SER A 316 -15.38 19.29 25.32
N ASP A 317 -15.15 19.35 24.01
CA ASP A 317 -16.20 19.59 22.99
C ASP A 317 -16.80 18.27 22.46
N GLY A 318 -17.69 17.68 23.25
CA GLY A 318 -18.34 16.41 22.92
C GLY A 318 -19.14 16.44 21.61
N LYS A 319 -19.75 17.57 21.26
CA LYS A 319 -20.54 17.71 20.01
C LYS A 319 -19.65 17.67 18.78
N ARG A 320 -18.49 18.33 18.84
CA ARG A 320 -17.51 18.31 17.75
C ARG A 320 -16.91 16.92 17.58
N MET A 321 -16.60 16.22 18.68
CA MET A 321 -16.14 14.83 18.62
C MET A 321 -17.16 13.92 17.94
N GLU A 322 -18.43 13.98 18.36
CA GLU A 322 -19.50 13.16 17.77
C GLU A 322 -19.63 13.40 16.27
N ARG A 323 -19.49 14.67 15.85
CA ARG A 323 -19.51 15.04 14.42
C ARG A 323 -18.34 14.43 13.64
N LEU A 324 -17.12 14.47 14.18
CA LEU A 324 -15.95 13.87 13.55
C LEU A 324 -16.08 12.34 13.44
N LYS A 325 -16.61 11.68 14.48
CA LYS A 325 -16.90 10.24 14.45
C LYS A 325 -17.97 9.89 13.41
N ALA A 326 -19.00 10.72 13.26
CA ALA A 326 -20.01 10.55 12.21
C ALA A 326 -19.41 10.68 10.81
N ILE A 327 -18.54 11.68 10.59
CA ILE A 327 -17.81 11.85 9.33
C ILE A 327 -16.94 10.63 9.04
N ARG A 328 -16.25 10.07 10.05
CA ARG A 328 -15.46 8.84 9.89
C ARG A 328 -16.33 7.67 9.43
N GLY A 329 -17.48 7.43 10.08
CA GLY A 329 -18.41 6.38 9.68
C GLY A 329 -18.97 6.57 8.26
N GLU A 330 -19.24 7.80 7.86
CA GLU A 330 -19.68 8.13 6.50
C GLU A 330 -18.59 7.93 5.45
N ALA A 331 -17.34 8.29 5.76
CA ALA A 331 -16.20 8.06 4.89
C ALA A 331 -15.97 6.56 4.67
N LEU A 332 -16.05 5.74 5.72
CA LEU A 332 -15.97 4.28 5.62
C LEU A 332 -17.07 3.71 4.72
N ALA A 333 -18.32 4.15 4.90
CA ALA A 333 -19.44 3.70 4.06
C ALA A 333 -19.26 4.08 2.58
N VAL A 334 -18.64 5.24 2.30
CA VAL A 334 -18.31 5.65 0.92
C VAL A 334 -17.18 4.81 0.35
N LEU A 335 -16.12 4.54 1.12
CA LEU A 335 -15.04 3.65 0.70
C LEU A 335 -15.56 2.26 0.36
N GLU A 336 -16.41 1.68 1.22
CA GLU A 336 -17.03 0.38 0.97
C GLU A 336 -17.85 0.38 -0.33
N ARG A 337 -18.69 1.39 -0.56
CA ARG A 337 -19.49 1.53 -1.79
C ARG A 337 -18.65 1.68 -3.05
N LEU A 338 -17.55 2.43 -2.98
CA LEU A 338 -16.64 2.62 -4.12
C LEU A 338 -15.73 1.39 -4.36
N SER A 339 -15.64 0.48 -3.38
CA SER A 339 -14.84 -0.75 -3.48
C SER A 339 -15.52 -1.87 -4.27
N GLU A 340 -16.85 -1.82 -4.37
CA GLU A 340 -17.72 -2.78 -5.10
C GLU A 340 -17.51 -2.69 -6.62
#